data_AF-A0AAP8F005-F1
#
_entry.id   AF-A0AAP8F005-F1
#
_cell.length_a   1.000
_cell.length_b   1.000
_cell.length_c   1.000
_cell.angle_alpha   90.00
_cell.angle_beta   90.00
_cell.angle_gamma   90.00
#
_symmetry.space_group_name_H-M   'P 1'
#
loop_
_entity.id
_entity.type
_entity.pdbx_description
1 polymer ?
#
loop_
_entity_poly.entity_id
_entity_poly.type
_entity_poly.pdbx_seq_one_letter_code
_entity_poly.pdbx_strand_id
1 'polypeptide(L)'
;MNTIDVLYIKNMVLKRINVLLKDVKNSDELNRKLCNYVIGLGRKFGYEGARMKLETYAMNKSGYIDVIWMNELGDIEWAISIDGGLRKRSIAKLQAVHTENKLWLYYGNSKKLRKFIEKNDPNGDIKVIHLGDFRKKMRNKSASENILNKVF
;
A
#
# COMPACT_ATOMS: atom_id res chain seq x y z
N MET A 1 -7.41 16.02 4.05
CA MET A 1 -6.37 16.11 3.00
C MET A 1 -7.01 16.37 1.65
N ASN A 2 -6.52 17.34 0.89
CA ASN A 2 -7.17 17.77 -0.35
C ASN A 2 -6.77 16.89 -1.56
N THR A 3 -7.34 17.14 -2.73
CA THR A 3 -7.02 16.39 -3.95
C THR A 3 -5.56 16.56 -4.39
N ILE A 4 -4.95 17.72 -4.13
CA ILE A 4 -3.55 18.04 -4.48
C ILE A 4 -2.60 17.13 -3.69
N ASP A 5 -2.83 16.98 -2.39
CA ASP A 5 -2.01 16.14 -1.51
C ASP A 5 -2.07 14.66 -1.93
N VAL A 6 -3.25 14.17 -2.30
CA VAL A 6 -3.44 12.80 -2.81
C VAL A 6 -2.69 12.60 -4.13
N LEU A 7 -2.72 13.58 -5.02
CA LEU A 7 -1.94 13.53 -6.27
C LEU A 7 -0.43 13.58 -5.98
N TYR A 8 -0.01 14.37 -5.00
CA TYR A 8 1.37 14.44 -4.55
C TYR A 8 1.85 13.08 -4.00
N ILE A 9 1.07 12.45 -3.12
CA ILE A 9 1.37 11.10 -2.60
C ILE A 9 1.48 10.10 -3.75
N LYS A 10 0.52 10.09 -4.67
CA LYS A 10 0.58 9.23 -5.87
C LYS A 10 1.91 9.41 -6.61
N ASN A 11 2.28 10.64 -6.93
CA ASN A 11 3.50 10.94 -7.70
C ASN A 11 4.77 10.55 -6.95
N MET A 12 4.86 10.83 -5.65
CA MET A 12 6.01 10.46 -4.82
C MET A 12 6.17 8.95 -4.69
N VAL A 13 5.08 8.23 -4.46
CA VAL A 13 5.09 6.76 -4.37
C VAL A 13 5.42 6.13 -5.73
N LEU A 14 4.86 6.63 -6.83
CA LEU A 14 5.21 6.19 -8.18
C LEU A 14 6.70 6.35 -8.48
N LYS A 15 7.25 7.54 -8.20
CA LYS A 15 8.68 7.82 -8.36
C LYS A 15 9.51 6.85 -7.53
N ARG A 16 9.10 6.59 -6.29
CA ARG A 16 9.80 5.63 -5.43
C ARG A 16 9.72 4.20 -5.95
N ILE A 17 8.58 3.75 -6.45
CA ILE A 17 8.45 2.41 -7.03
C ILE A 17 9.42 2.24 -8.19
N ASN A 18 9.49 3.19 -9.12
CA ASN A 18 10.40 3.10 -10.27
C ASN A 18 11.88 3.01 -9.87
N VAL A 19 12.27 3.69 -8.78
CA VAL A 19 13.62 3.53 -8.21
C VAL A 19 13.80 2.13 -7.62
N LEU A 20 12.85 1.67 -6.80
CA LEU A 20 12.94 0.39 -6.09
C LEU A 20 12.93 -0.82 -7.02
N LEU A 21 12.24 -0.77 -8.16
CA LEU A 21 12.12 -1.89 -9.10
C LEU A 21 13.45 -2.36 -9.69
N LYS A 22 14.49 -1.55 -9.60
CA LYS A 22 15.84 -1.92 -10.02
C LYS A 22 16.44 -2.96 -9.08
N ASP A 23 16.14 -2.85 -7.78
CA ASP A 23 16.87 -3.55 -6.72
C ASP A 23 16.03 -4.59 -5.95
N VAL A 24 14.70 -4.49 -5.99
CA VAL A 24 13.83 -5.43 -5.25
C VAL A 24 13.71 -6.76 -5.97
N LYS A 25 13.81 -7.85 -5.20
CA LYS A 25 13.78 -9.22 -5.72
C LYS A 25 12.36 -9.75 -5.92
N ASN A 26 11.41 -9.28 -5.11
CA ASN A 26 10.04 -9.76 -5.14
C ASN A 26 9.03 -8.72 -4.62
N SER A 27 7.75 -9.07 -4.72
CA SER A 27 6.65 -8.19 -4.33
C SER A 27 6.58 -7.88 -2.83
N ASP A 28 7.08 -8.77 -1.99
CA ASP A 28 7.04 -8.58 -0.53
C ASP A 28 8.16 -7.62 -0.09
N GLU A 29 9.33 -7.69 -0.73
CA GLU A 29 10.39 -6.71 -0.54
C GLU A 29 9.95 -5.32 -1.02
N LEU A 30 9.28 -5.23 -2.18
CA LEU A 30 8.71 -3.97 -2.64
C LEU A 30 7.71 -3.41 -1.62
N ASN A 31 6.74 -4.22 -1.15
CA ASN A 31 5.79 -3.80 -0.13
C ASN A 31 6.51 -3.25 1.11
N ARG A 32 7.46 -4.00 1.68
CA ARG A 32 8.21 -3.57 2.88
C ARG A 32 8.92 -2.23 2.68
N LYS A 33 9.62 -2.05 1.54
CA LYS A 33 10.32 -0.80 1.23
C LYS A 33 9.36 0.36 0.98
N LEU A 34 8.19 0.11 0.38
CA LEU A 34 7.15 1.12 0.20
C LEU A 34 6.50 1.52 1.53
N CYS A 35 6.18 0.58 2.42
CA CYS A 35 5.66 0.93 3.75
C CYS A 35 6.64 1.83 4.50
N ASN A 36 7.93 1.50 4.51
CA ASN A 36 8.94 2.34 5.17
C ASN A 36 9.05 3.73 4.54
N TYR A 37 8.93 3.82 3.21
CA TYR A 37 8.92 5.09 2.51
C TYR A 37 7.69 5.93 2.84
N VAL A 38 6.50 5.33 2.84
CA VAL A 38 5.22 6.02 3.12
C VAL A 38 5.13 6.43 4.59
N ILE A 39 5.70 5.65 5.51
CA ILE A 39 5.93 6.06 6.90
C ILE A 39 6.70 7.38 6.95
N GLY A 40 7.86 7.45 6.29
CA GLY A 40 8.67 8.68 6.27
C GLY A 40 8.02 9.84 5.51
N LEU A 41 7.16 9.55 4.54
CA LEU A 41 6.46 10.56 3.74
C LEU A 41 5.46 11.38 4.58
N GLY A 42 4.91 10.81 5.65
CA GLY A 42 3.97 11.51 6.55
C GLY A 42 4.52 12.83 7.09
N ARG A 43 5.84 12.91 7.32
CA ARG A 43 6.52 14.13 7.80
C ARG A 43 6.35 15.33 6.86
N LYS A 44 6.21 15.09 5.55
CA LYS A 44 5.95 16.16 4.58
C LYS A 44 4.58 16.82 4.74
N PHE A 45 3.70 16.16 5.47
CA PHE A 45 2.33 16.58 5.72
C PHE A 45 2.09 16.90 7.20
N GLY A 46 3.15 17.02 8.00
CA GLY A 46 3.05 17.30 9.43
C GLY A 46 2.63 16.11 10.29
N TYR A 47 2.76 14.87 9.78
CA TYR A 47 2.38 13.68 10.53
C TYR A 47 3.58 12.80 10.92
N GLU A 48 3.43 12.10 12.03
CA GLU A 48 4.29 10.97 12.39
C GLU A 48 3.75 9.68 11.76
N GLY A 49 4.60 8.98 11.00
CA GLY A 49 4.25 7.70 10.40
C GLY A 49 4.70 6.50 11.22
N ALA A 50 3.86 5.48 11.32
CA ALA A 50 4.20 4.23 12.00
C ALA A 50 3.50 3.01 11.38
N ARG A 51 3.91 1.81 11.78
CA ARG A 51 3.09 0.59 11.62
C ARG A 51 2.36 0.33 12.93
N MET A 52 1.08 0.00 12.86
CA MET A 52 0.27 -0.26 14.05
C MET A 52 -0.29 -1.68 14.02
N LYS A 53 -0.22 -2.37 15.16
CA LYS A 53 -0.87 -3.67 15.34
C LYS A 53 -2.34 -3.42 15.67
N LEU A 54 -3.24 -4.09 14.95
CA LEU A 54 -4.66 -4.03 15.25
C LEU A 54 -5.02 -5.18 16.20
N GLU A 55 -5.49 -4.85 17.40
CA GLU A 55 -5.79 -5.82 18.45
C GLU A 55 -6.80 -6.88 18.00
N THR A 56 -7.84 -6.47 17.28
CA THR A 56 -8.85 -7.34 16.67
C THR A 56 -8.26 -8.37 15.69
N TYR A 57 -7.04 -8.16 15.21
CA TYR A 57 -6.32 -9.07 14.31
C TYR A 57 -5.02 -9.61 14.93
N ALA A 58 -4.76 -9.34 16.21
CA ALA A 58 -3.48 -9.58 16.87
C ALA A 58 -3.14 -11.06 17.07
N MET A 59 -4.14 -11.97 16.98
CA MET A 59 -3.93 -13.42 17.09
C MET A 59 -3.15 -14.03 15.91
N ASN A 60 -3.01 -13.30 14.80
CA ASN A 60 -2.26 -13.73 13.63
C ASN A 60 -1.04 -12.84 13.40
N LYS A 61 0.09 -13.41 12.94
CA LYS A 61 1.33 -12.67 12.56
C LYS A 61 1.07 -11.51 11.57
N SER A 62 -0.08 -11.51 10.91
CA SER A 62 -0.54 -10.51 9.95
C SER A 62 -1.45 -9.42 10.54
N GLY A 63 -1.48 -9.17 11.85
CA GLY A 63 -2.38 -8.20 12.49
C GLY A 63 -2.08 -6.72 12.26
N TYR A 64 -1.00 -6.37 11.57
CA TYR A 64 -0.59 -4.98 11.37
C TYR A 64 -1.28 -4.32 10.19
N ILE A 65 -1.66 -3.05 10.33
CA ILE A 65 -1.89 -2.16 9.20
C ILE A 65 -0.54 -1.67 8.65
N ASP A 66 -0.46 -1.44 7.34
CA ASP A 66 0.80 -1.17 6.67
C ASP A 66 1.42 0.16 7.13
N VAL A 67 0.61 1.21 7.20
CA VAL A 67 1.01 2.54 7.70
C VAL A 67 -0.17 3.23 8.38
N ILE A 68 0.09 3.93 9.48
CA ILE A 68 -0.75 5.01 10.01
C ILE A 68 0.03 6.32 9.97
N TRP A 69 -0.67 7.44 9.84
CA TRP A 69 -0.13 8.77 10.11
C TRP A 69 -0.89 9.41 11.27
N MET A 70 -0.14 9.93 12.23
CA MET A 70 -0.66 10.53 13.46
C MET A 70 -0.35 12.02 13.50
N ASN A 71 -1.26 12.82 14.07
CA ASN A 71 -1.00 14.23 14.36
C ASN A 71 -0.09 14.38 15.60
N GLU A 72 0.24 15.62 15.98
CA GLU A 72 1.11 15.92 17.12
C GLU A 72 0.52 15.49 18.48
N LEU A 73 -0.80 15.30 18.55
CA LEU A 73 -1.50 14.81 19.74
C LEU A 73 -1.50 13.28 19.84
N GLY A 74 -1.02 12.58 18.80
CA GLY A 74 -1.02 11.13 18.70
C GLY A 74 -2.31 10.53 18.11
N ASP A 75 -3.27 11.35 17.68
CA ASP A 75 -4.48 10.83 17.06
C ASP A 75 -4.19 10.34 15.64
N ILE A 76 -4.83 9.23 15.26
CA ILE A 76 -4.66 8.63 13.94
C ILE A 76 -5.48 9.40 12.89
N GLU A 77 -4.78 10.24 12.14
CA GLU A 77 -5.36 11.02 11.06
C GLU A 77 -5.53 10.22 9.77
N TRP A 78 -4.63 9.26 9.49
CA TRP A 78 -4.72 8.42 8.30
C TRP A 78 -4.41 6.95 8.57
N ALA A 79 -5.19 6.09 7.92
CA ALA A 79 -4.92 4.66 7.80
C ALA A 79 -4.59 4.34 6.33
N ILE A 80 -3.43 3.71 6.08
CA ILE A 80 -2.95 3.46 4.72
C ILE A 80 -2.58 1.98 4.56
N SER A 81 -3.12 1.34 3.53
CA SER A 81 -2.71 0.00 3.09
C SER A 81 -2.00 0.07 1.75
N ILE A 82 -1.00 -0.78 1.53
CA ILE A 82 -0.14 -0.81 0.36
C ILE A 82 -0.11 -2.24 -0.18
N ASP A 83 -0.76 -2.54 -1.30
CA ASP A 83 -0.84 -3.92 -1.81
C ASP A 83 -0.73 -4.04 -3.33
N GLY A 84 -0.10 -5.13 -3.77
CA GLY A 84 -0.09 -5.56 -5.16
C GLY A 84 -1.22 -6.55 -5.51
N GLY A 85 -2.08 -6.91 -4.55
CA GLY A 85 -3.12 -7.93 -4.72
C GLY A 85 -4.46 -7.51 -4.14
N LEU A 86 -5.53 -8.12 -4.64
CA LEU A 86 -6.88 -7.93 -4.11
C LEU A 86 -7.05 -8.80 -2.85
N ARG A 87 -6.87 -8.20 -1.68
CA ARG A 87 -6.85 -8.89 -0.39
C ARG A 87 -7.94 -8.34 0.52
N LYS A 88 -8.95 -9.14 0.86
CA LYS A 88 -10.06 -8.73 1.72
C LYS A 88 -9.57 -8.22 3.09
N ARG A 89 -8.55 -8.90 3.62
CA ARG A 89 -7.91 -8.52 4.88
C ARG A 89 -7.37 -7.10 4.89
N SER A 90 -6.93 -6.56 3.76
CA SER A 90 -6.36 -5.21 3.71
C SER A 90 -7.44 -4.15 3.85
N ILE A 91 -8.59 -4.37 3.22
CA ILE A 91 -9.80 -3.55 3.39
C ILE A 91 -10.32 -3.66 4.83
N ALA A 92 -10.43 -4.88 5.36
CA ALA A 92 -10.93 -5.09 6.72
C ALA A 92 -10.06 -4.38 7.78
N LYS A 93 -8.73 -4.41 7.62
CA LYS A 93 -7.82 -3.66 8.50
C LYS A 93 -7.98 -2.15 8.39
N LEU A 94 -8.15 -1.62 7.18
CA LEU A 94 -8.44 -0.20 6.98
C LEU A 94 -9.73 0.20 7.70
N GLN A 95 -10.79 -0.61 7.54
CA GLN A 95 -12.10 -0.39 8.17
C GLN A 95 -12.03 -0.46 9.71
N ALA A 96 -11.13 -1.27 10.27
CA ALA A 96 -10.96 -1.41 11.71
C ALA A 96 -10.20 -0.25 12.38
N VAL A 97 -9.58 0.66 11.61
CA VAL A 97 -8.94 1.85 12.18
C VAL A 97 -9.97 2.96 12.30
N HIS A 98 -10.10 3.50 13.52
CA HIS A 98 -10.99 4.61 13.86
C HIS A 98 -10.42 5.94 13.32
N THR A 99 -10.61 6.18 12.03
CA THR A 99 -10.27 7.44 11.36
C THR A 99 -11.16 7.62 10.14
N GLU A 100 -11.49 8.86 9.79
CA GLU A 100 -12.25 9.16 8.56
C GLU A 100 -11.39 8.95 7.32
N ASN A 101 -10.07 9.13 7.41
CA ASN A 101 -9.20 9.09 6.23
C ASN A 101 -8.55 7.72 6.03
N LYS A 102 -9.11 6.94 5.10
CA LYS A 102 -8.60 5.61 4.73
C LYS A 102 -8.11 5.62 3.29
N LEU A 103 -6.88 5.15 3.08
CA LEU A 103 -6.21 5.16 1.79
C LEU A 103 -5.69 3.77 1.41
N TRP A 104 -5.95 3.35 0.19
CA TRP A 104 -5.38 2.14 -0.38
C TRP A 104 -4.50 2.45 -1.59
N LEU A 105 -3.19 2.25 -1.42
CA LEU A 105 -2.17 2.36 -2.45
C LEU A 105 -2.02 1.02 -3.18
N TYR A 106 -2.70 0.88 -4.32
CA TYR A 106 -2.76 -0.37 -5.07
C TYR A 106 -1.78 -0.38 -6.25
N TYR A 107 -0.82 -1.31 -6.26
CA TYR A 107 0.19 -1.45 -7.33
C TYR A 107 0.07 -2.77 -8.14
N GLY A 108 -1.13 -3.35 -8.12
CA GLY A 108 -1.46 -4.55 -8.90
C GLY A 108 -2.11 -4.24 -10.26
N ASN A 109 -2.43 -5.30 -11.01
CA ASN A 109 -3.02 -5.20 -12.35
C ASN A 109 -4.23 -6.11 -12.51
N SER A 110 -5.27 -5.87 -11.72
CA SER A 110 -6.46 -6.72 -11.73
C SER A 110 -7.61 -6.00 -12.41
N LYS A 111 -8.12 -6.58 -13.50
CA LYS A 111 -9.38 -6.15 -14.14
C LYS A 111 -10.58 -6.24 -13.18
N LYS A 112 -10.45 -6.97 -12.07
CA LYS A 112 -11.49 -7.15 -11.04
C LYS A 112 -11.41 -6.10 -9.92
N LEU A 113 -10.50 -5.12 -9.98
CA LEU A 113 -10.31 -4.13 -8.91
C LEU A 113 -11.62 -3.41 -8.56
N ARG A 114 -12.33 -2.88 -9.56
CA ARG A 114 -13.60 -2.17 -9.35
C ARG A 114 -14.65 -3.05 -8.65
N LYS A 115 -14.95 -4.22 -9.21
CA LYS A 115 -15.89 -5.19 -8.62
C LYS A 115 -15.47 -5.64 -7.22
N PHE A 116 -14.16 -5.67 -6.94
CA PHE A 116 -13.64 -6.01 -5.64
C PHE A 116 -13.87 -4.90 -4.62
N ILE A 117 -13.69 -3.63 -5.00
CA ILE A 117 -13.99 -2.47 -4.14
C ILE A 117 -15.48 -2.43 -3.85
N GLU A 118 -16.33 -2.46 -4.87
CA GLU A 118 -17.81 -2.42 -4.74
C GLU A 118 -18.34 -3.50 -3.78
N LYS A 119 -17.71 -4.67 -3.75
CA LYS A 119 -18.11 -5.77 -2.86
C LYS A 119 -17.64 -5.63 -1.41
N ASN A 120 -16.46 -5.06 -1.17
CA ASN A 120 -15.82 -5.10 0.16
C ASN A 120 -15.79 -3.74 0.86
N ASP A 121 -16.01 -2.65 0.12
CA ASP A 121 -16.15 -1.28 0.61
C ASP A 121 -17.34 -0.61 -0.10
N PRO A 122 -18.58 -1.08 0.13
CA PRO A 122 -19.76 -0.62 -0.60
C PRO A 122 -20.11 0.84 -0.32
N ASN A 123 -19.70 1.38 0.84
CA ASN A 123 -19.94 2.77 1.22
C ASN A 123 -18.91 3.74 0.63
N GLY A 124 -17.81 3.23 0.08
CA GLY A 124 -16.74 4.06 -0.47
C GLY A 124 -15.91 4.78 0.60
N ASP A 125 -15.79 4.18 1.79
CA ASP A 125 -15.04 4.76 2.92
C ASP A 125 -13.52 4.77 2.67
N ILE A 126 -13.05 3.99 1.69
CA ILE A 126 -11.62 3.85 1.36
C ILE A 126 -11.33 4.51 0.03
N LYS A 127 -10.47 5.53 0.06
CA LYS A 127 -9.91 6.13 -1.16
C LYS A 127 -8.89 5.18 -1.78
N VAL A 128 -9.06 4.81 -3.05
CA VAL A 128 -8.12 3.93 -3.75
C VAL A 128 -7.29 4.71 -4.76
N ILE A 129 -5.95 4.62 -4.65
CA ILE A 129 -5.01 5.12 -5.66
C ILE A 129 -4.41 3.92 -6.40
N HIS A 130 -4.77 3.78 -7.68
CA HIS A 130 -4.09 2.84 -8.56
C HIS A 130 -2.75 3.42 -9.03
N LEU A 131 -1.67 2.76 -8.63
CA LEU A 131 -0.29 3.12 -8.94
C LEU A 131 0.22 2.43 -10.22
N GLY A 132 -0.55 1.51 -10.81
CA GLY A 132 -0.14 0.79 -12.01
C GLY A 132 0.21 -0.68 -11.74
N ASP A 133 0.83 -1.33 -12.72
CA ASP A 133 0.91 -2.80 -12.83
C ASP A 133 2.23 -3.42 -12.33
N PHE A 134 2.88 -2.77 -11.37
CA PHE A 134 4.25 -3.10 -10.96
C PHE A 134 4.43 -4.53 -10.45
N ARG A 135 3.41 -5.13 -9.82
CA ARG A 135 3.46 -6.55 -9.45
C ARG A 135 3.63 -7.48 -10.67
N LYS A 136 2.99 -7.15 -11.80
CA LYS A 136 3.13 -7.92 -13.05
C LYS A 136 4.54 -7.75 -13.64
N LYS A 137 5.06 -6.52 -13.63
CA LYS A 137 6.42 -6.19 -14.11
C LYS A 137 7.50 -6.99 -13.39
N MET A 138 7.43 -7.07 -12.06
CA MET A 138 8.40 -7.86 -11.27
C MET A 138 8.35 -9.36 -11.59
N ARG A 139 7.14 -9.93 -11.73
CA ARG A 139 6.97 -11.35 -12.08
C ARG A 139 7.53 -11.68 -13.46
N ASN A 140 7.38 -10.77 -14.40
CA ASN A 140 7.92 -10.96 -15.75
C ASN A 140 9.46 -10.86 -15.76
N LYS A 141 10.05 -9.91 -15.02
CA LYS A 141 11.51 -9.78 -14.86
C LYS A 141 12.12 -11.07 -14.32
N SER A 142 11.56 -11.62 -13.24
CA SER A 142 12.03 -12.89 -12.65
C SER A 142 11.91 -14.07 -13.62
N ALA A 143 10.86 -14.09 -14.47
CA ALA A 143 10.70 -15.15 -15.46
C ALA A 143 11.77 -15.06 -16.56
N SER A 144 12.08 -13.84 -17.02
CA SER A 144 13.14 -13.61 -18.01
C SER A 144 14.53 -13.97 -17.49
N GLU A 145 14.86 -13.60 -16.25
CA GLU A 145 16.14 -13.96 -15.61
C GLU A 145 16.27 -15.49 -15.44
N ASN A 146 15.18 -16.18 -15.06
CA ASN A 146 15.18 -17.64 -14.94
C ASN A 146 15.31 -18.38 -16.27
N ILE A 147 14.84 -17.80 -17.39
CA ILE A 147 15.06 -18.38 -18.72
C ILE A 147 16.52 -18.23 -19.11
N LEU A 148 17.12 -17.04 -18.91
CA LEU A 148 18.53 -16.81 -19.20
C LEU A 148 19.44 -17.77 -18.40
N ASN A 149 19.19 -17.94 -17.11
CA ASN A 149 19.98 -18.84 -16.25
C ASN A 149 19.80 -20.35 -16.54
N LYS A 150 18.85 -20.74 -17.41
CA LYS A 150 18.68 -22.14 -17.86
C LYS A 150 19.32 -22.41 -19.22
N VAL A 151 19.71 -21.36 -19.94
CA VAL A 151 20.30 -21.44 -21.29
C VAL A 151 21.83 -21.43 -21.21
N PHE A 152 22.39 -21.08 -20.05
CA PHE A 152 23.81 -21.21 -19.70
C PHE A 152 23.98 -22.27 -18.62
#